data_AF-A0A2E9VZR4-F1
#
_entry.id   AF-A0A2E9VZR4-F1
#
_cell.length_a   1.000
_cell.length_b   1.000
_cell.length_c   1.000
_cell.angle_alpha   90.00
_cell.angle_beta   90.00
_cell.angle_gamma   90.00
#
_symmetry.space_group_name_H-M   'P 1'
#
loop_
_entity.id
_entity.type
_entity.pdbx_description
1 polymer ?
#
loop_
_entity_poly.entity_id
_entity_poly.type
_entity_poly.pdbx_seq_one_letter_code
_entity_poly.pdbx_strand_id
1 'polypeptide(L)' 'MLKINKNNYSHQIEIKKSTKTLILEFLNKELKEEGIKKNSDSMLAEIFQAKTNIKVSRKTISKYREELKIPSSLKRE' A
#
# COMPACT_ATOMS: atom_id res chain seq x y z
N MET A 1 40.86 -5.59 -32.85
CA MET A 1 40.13 -4.57 -32.06
C MET A 1 39.18 -5.29 -31.09
N LEU A 2 39.51 -5.35 -29.81
CA LEU A 2 38.64 -5.91 -28.78
C LEU A 2 37.68 -4.80 -28.31
N LYS A 3 36.39 -4.94 -28.63
CA LYS A 3 35.33 -4.06 -28.10
C LYS A 3 35.05 -4.47 -26.65
N ILE A 4 35.52 -3.68 -25.71
CA ILE A 4 35.23 -3.87 -24.28
C ILE A 4 33.77 -3.49 -24.06
N ASN A 5 32.92 -4.48 -23.80
CA ASN A 5 31.52 -4.27 -23.49
C ASN A 5 31.41 -3.85 -22.01
N LYS A 6 31.34 -2.54 -21.76
CA LYS A 6 31.07 -1.99 -20.42
C LYS A 6 29.59 -2.21 -20.11
N ASN A 7 29.23 -3.37 -19.60
CA ASN A 7 27.95 -3.55 -18.94
C ASN A 7 27.97 -2.77 -17.62
N ASN A 8 27.42 -1.57 -17.66
CA ASN A 8 27.11 -0.77 -16.48
C ASN A 8 25.93 -1.44 -15.76
N TYR A 9 26.22 -2.36 -14.84
CA TYR A 9 25.22 -2.86 -13.89
C TYR A 9 24.91 -1.73 -12.90
N SER A 10 23.93 -0.88 -13.25
CA SER A 10 23.28 -0.04 -12.25
C SER A 10 22.59 -0.99 -11.26
N HIS A 11 23.28 -1.26 -10.15
CA HIS A 11 22.68 -1.92 -9.00
C HIS A 11 21.64 -0.95 -8.43
N GLN A 12 20.42 -1.02 -8.94
CA GLN A 12 19.29 -0.37 -8.30
C GLN A 12 19.09 -1.05 -6.95
N ILE A 13 19.41 -0.33 -5.88
CA ILE A 13 19.11 -0.79 -4.53
C ILE A 13 17.59 -0.72 -4.38
N GLU A 14 16.91 -1.86 -4.49
CA GLU A 14 15.49 -1.95 -4.15
C GLU A 14 15.34 -1.74 -2.63
N ILE A 15 15.01 -0.52 -2.23
CA ILE A 15 14.71 -0.22 -0.84
C ILE A 15 13.41 -0.93 -0.48
N LYS A 16 13.52 -1.97 0.37
CA LYS A 16 12.36 -2.69 0.88
C LYS A 16 11.48 -1.73 1.70
N LYS A 17 10.26 -1.47 1.22
CA LYS A 17 9.28 -0.67 1.94
C LYS A 17 8.84 -1.37 3.22
N SER A 18 8.65 -0.59 4.29
CA SER A 18 8.05 -1.10 5.52
C SER A 18 6.57 -1.44 5.30
N THR A 19 6.03 -2.35 6.11
CA THR A 19 4.59 -2.65 6.11
C THR A 19 3.75 -1.39 6.35
N LYS A 20 4.20 -0.47 7.21
CA LYS A 20 3.53 0.81 7.43
C LYS A 20 3.44 1.62 6.14
N THR A 21 4.57 1.77 5.43
CA THR A 21 4.63 2.50 4.17
C THR A 21 3.67 1.90 3.15
N LEU A 22 3.64 0.57 3.02
CA LEU A 22 2.74 -0.14 2.12
C LEU A 22 1.26 0.09 2.46
N ILE A 23 0.88 0.09 3.74
CA ILE A 23 -0.49 0.36 4.16
C ILE A 23 -0.90 1.80 3.83
N LEU A 24 -0.02 2.77 4.10
CA LEU A 24 -0.30 4.18 3.82
C LEU A 24 -0.45 4.46 2.33
N GLU A 25 0.40 3.85 1.50
CA GLU A 25 0.28 3.93 0.04
C GLU A 25 -1.01 3.29 -0.46
N PHE A 26 -1.32 2.08 0.04
CA PHE A 26 -2.56 1.37 -0.28
C PHE A 26 -3.80 2.21 0.06
N LEU A 27 -3.91 2.70 1.30
CA LEU A 27 -5.05 3.50 1.72
C LEU A 27 -5.17 4.82 0.94
N ASN A 28 -4.04 5.48 0.65
CA ASN A 28 -4.06 6.69 -0.16
C ASN A 28 -4.49 6.42 -1.61
N LYS A 29 -4.05 5.31 -2.21
CA LYS A 29 -4.38 4.96 -3.59
C LYS A 29 -5.83 4.53 -3.73
N GLU A 30 -6.25 3.53 -2.96
CA GLU A 30 -7.59 2.92 -3.10
C GLU A 30 -8.72 3.90 -2.74
N LEU A 31 -8.46 4.88 -1.87
CA LEU A 31 -9.49 5.87 -1.49
C LEU A 31 -9.51 7.11 -2.38
N LYS A 32 -8.44 7.34 -3.16
CA LYS A 32 -8.39 8.41 -4.17
C LYS A 32 -8.87 7.95 -5.54
N GLU A 33 -8.51 6.73 -5.97
CA GLU A 33 -8.65 6.35 -7.37
C GLU A 33 -9.98 5.66 -7.71
N GLU A 34 -10.54 4.76 -6.92
CA GLU A 34 -11.70 3.98 -7.42
C GLU A 34 -12.55 3.46 -6.27
N GLY A 35 -13.86 3.76 -6.28
CA GLY A 35 -14.98 2.92 -5.78
C GLY A 35 -15.00 2.34 -4.35
N ILE A 36 -13.87 2.32 -3.65
CA ILE A 36 -13.56 1.59 -2.43
C ILE A 36 -13.79 2.47 -1.20
N LYS A 37 -14.22 3.72 -1.41
CA LYS A 37 -14.66 4.67 -0.37
C LYS A 37 -15.65 4.01 0.62
N LYS A 38 -16.44 3.04 0.17
CA LYS A 38 -17.45 2.34 0.98
C LYS A 38 -16.93 1.08 1.70
N ASN A 39 -15.71 0.63 1.42
CA ASN A 39 -15.17 -0.59 2.02
C ASN A 39 -14.86 -0.38 3.51
N SER A 40 -15.31 -1.34 4.31
CA SER A 40 -15.02 -1.41 5.74
C SER A 40 -13.55 -1.69 5.99
N ASP A 41 -13.08 -1.43 7.22
CA ASP A 41 -11.70 -1.73 7.61
C ASP A 41 -11.34 -3.22 7.49
N SER A 42 -12.33 -4.12 7.63
CA SER A 42 -12.12 -5.56 7.45
C SER A 42 -11.89 -5.89 5.97
N MET A 43 -12.74 -5.36 5.08
CA MET A 43 -12.60 -5.54 3.63
C MET A 43 -11.28 -4.94 3.11
N LEU A 44 -10.88 -3.78 3.63
CA LEU A 44 -9.60 -3.17 3.32
C LEU A 44 -8.41 -4.03 3.77
N ALA A 45 -8.52 -4.74 4.91
CA ALA A 45 -7.48 -5.66 5.36
C ALA A 45 -7.37 -6.89 4.44
N GLU A 46 -8.49 -7.43 3.97
CA GLU A 46 -8.54 -8.55 3.03
C GLU A 46 -7.94 -8.16 1.67
N ILE A 47 -8.32 -7.00 1.13
CA ILE A 47 -7.78 -6.48 -0.13
C ILE A 47 -6.27 -6.23 0.01
N PHE A 48 -5.84 -5.62 1.13
CA PHE A 48 -4.43 -5.40 1.39
C PHE A 48 -3.64 -6.72 1.41
N GLN A 49 -4.16 -7.74 2.11
CA GLN A 49 -3.55 -9.06 2.16
C GLN A 49 -3.48 -9.69 0.77
N ALA A 50 -4.54 -9.62 -0.02
CA ALA A 50 -4.58 -10.16 -1.38
C ALA A 50 -3.53 -9.50 -2.31
N LYS A 51 -3.29 -8.18 -2.15
CA LYS A 51 -2.34 -7.43 -3.00
C LYS A 51 -0.88 -7.58 -2.56
N THR A 52 -0.63 -7.69 -1.26
CA THR A 52 0.74 -7.62 -0.69
C THR A 52 1.25 -8.94 -0.11
N ASN A 53 0.37 -9.93 0.03
CA ASN A 53 0.60 -11.17 0.77
C ASN A 53 0.99 -10.95 2.25
N ILE A 54 0.68 -9.78 2.81
CA ILE A 54 0.94 -9.43 4.22
C ILE A 54 -0.39 -9.41 4.97
N LYS A 55 -0.51 -10.25 5.99
CA LYS A 55 -1.68 -10.27 6.86
C LYS A 55 -1.62 -9.12 7.87
N VAL A 56 -2.66 -8.30 7.90
CA VAL A 56 -2.81 -7.20 8.87
C VAL A 56 -4.18 -7.30 9.53
N SER A 57 -4.26 -6.82 10.78
CA SER A 57 -5.54 -6.78 11.48
C SER A 57 -6.40 -5.63 10.99
N ARG A 58 -7.73 -5.76 11.12
CA ARG A 58 -8.69 -4.64 10.98
C ARG A 58 -8.26 -3.41 11.80
N LYS A 59 -7.77 -3.61 13.03
CA LYS A 59 -7.33 -2.53 13.94
C LYS A 59 -6.14 -1.77 13.35
N THR A 60 -5.22 -2.47 12.70
CA THR A 60 -4.07 -1.88 12.00
C THR A 60 -4.55 -0.97 10.86
N ILE A 61 -5.51 -1.43 10.05
CA ILE A 61 -6.10 -0.60 8.99
C ILE A 61 -6.80 0.63 9.58
N SER A 62 -7.64 0.48 10.62
CA SER A 62 -8.32 1.61 11.27
C SER A 62 -7.33 2.66 11.78
N LYS A 63 -6.26 2.21 12.46
CA LYS A 63 -5.20 3.11 12.97
C LYS A 63 -4.60 3.95 11.85
N TYR A 64 -4.16 3.32 10.76
CA TYR A 64 -3.50 4.07 9.67
C TYR A 64 -4.50 4.89 8.84
N ARG A 65 -5.77 4.48 8.78
CA ARG A 65 -6.85 5.28 8.22
C ARG A 65 -7.07 6.56 9.03
N GLU A 66 -7.06 6.47 10.35
CA GLU A 66 -7.16 7.62 11.25
C GLU A 66 -5.94 8.54 11.14
N GLU A 67 -4.72 7.98 11.03
CA GLU A 67 -3.49 8.76 10.77
C GLU A 67 -3.60 9.59 9.48
N LEU A 68 -4.26 9.06 8.45
CA LEU A 68 -4.53 9.76 7.19
C LEU A 68 -5.74 10.72 7.27
N LYS A 69 -6.36 10.89 8.44
CA LYS A 69 -7.58 11.69 8.66
C LYS A 69 -8.76 11.25 7.77
N ILE A 70 -8.81 9.97 7.44
CA ILE A 70 -9.85 9.43 6.57
C ILE A 70 -11.03 8.95 7.44
N PRO A 71 -12.25 9.46 7.23
CA PRO A 71 -13.42 9.02 7.98
C PRO A 71 -13.70 7.53 7.74
N SER A 72 -14.43 6.89 8.66
CA SER A 72 -14.87 5.50 8.50
C SER A 72 -15.76 5.35 7.27
N SER A 73 -15.86 4.14 6.71
CA SER A 73 -16.74 3.86 5.57
C SER A 73 -18.17 4.36 5.76
N LEU A 74 -18.72 4.22 6.97
CA LEU A 74 -20.06 4.70 7.35
C LEU A 74 -20.25 6.22 7.23
N LYS A 75 -19.16 6.99 7.16
CA LYS A 75 -19.17 8.46 7.12
C LYS A 75 -18.69 9.01 5.76
N ARG A 76 -18.48 8.14 4.77
CA ARG A 76 -17.94 8.47 3.43
C ARG A 76 -18.98 8.24 2.32
N GLU A 77 -20.21 8.73 2.54
CA GLU A 77 -21.37 8.55 1.63
C GLU A 77 -21.05 8.73 0.13
#